data_AF-A0A409W3N6-F1
#
_entry.id   AF-A0A409W3N6-F1
#
_cell.length_a   1.000
_cell.length_b   1.000
_cell.length_c   1.000
_cell.angle_alpha   90.00
_cell.angle_beta   90.00
_cell.angle_gamma   90.00
#
_symmetry.space_group_name_H-M   'P 1'
#
loop_
_entity.id
_entity.type
_entity.pdbx_description
1 polymer ?
#
loop_
_entity_poly.entity_id
_entity_poly.type
_entity_poly.pdbx_seq_one_letter_code
_entity_poly.pdbx_strand_id
1 'polypeptide(L)'
;MTARAQVNSLFAIINGTALDTLDEYEKHGEAVPTPDSLEKHPLDAQDKLLLKKIISKLEGACEQLWGTLALPAHTIMNRAQEFGWACLRVAVQPKFADTLQKHPDGLHVNALSKEVNIHPVNSVSVLRVLAAKHCFREGARLL
;
A
#
# COMPACT_ATOMS: atom_id res chain seq x y z
N MET A 1 -4.75 31.28 10.41
CA MET A 1 -5.04 30.52 9.17
C MET A 1 -6.32 29.73 9.40
N THR A 2 -7.30 29.75 8.48
CA THR A 2 -8.57 29.02 8.67
C THR A 2 -8.43 27.55 8.26
N ALA A 3 -9.29 26.66 8.76
CA ALA A 3 -9.30 25.24 8.37
C ALA A 3 -9.44 25.07 6.84
N ARG A 4 -10.29 25.89 6.20
CA ARG A 4 -10.44 25.91 4.74
C ARG A 4 -9.14 26.30 4.02
N ALA A 5 -8.43 27.32 4.51
CA ALA A 5 -7.15 27.72 3.93
C ALA A 5 -6.08 26.62 4.07
N GLN A 6 -6.06 25.90 5.21
CA GLN A 6 -5.17 24.76 5.42
C GLN A 6 -5.47 23.61 4.46
N VAL A 7 -6.74 23.23 4.32
CA VAL A 7 -7.16 22.17 3.38
C VAL A 7 -6.83 22.53 1.93
N ASN A 8 -7.08 23.76 1.52
CA ASN A 8 -6.71 24.22 0.17
C ASN A 8 -5.19 24.19 -0.07
N SER A 9 -4.40 24.57 0.95
CA SER A 9 -2.93 24.46 0.89
C SER A 9 -2.48 23.00 0.74
N LEU A 10 -3.10 22.08 1.48
CA LEU A 10 -2.81 20.64 1.37
C LEU A 10 -3.15 20.09 -0.03
N PHE A 11 -4.28 20.49 -0.62
CA PHE A 11 -4.59 20.11 -2.00
C PHE A 11 -3.55 20.60 -3.01
N ALA A 12 -3.08 21.85 -2.86
CA ALA A 12 -2.02 22.37 -3.72
C ALA A 12 -0.72 21.57 -3.58
N ILE A 13 -0.35 21.19 -2.34
CA ILE A 13 0.84 20.35 -2.08
C ILE A 13 0.66 18.96 -2.68
N ILE A 14 -0.47 18.30 -2.45
CA ILE A 14 -0.77 16.95 -2.97
C ILE A 14 -0.70 16.95 -4.49
N ASN A 15 -1.38 17.89 -5.14
CA ASN A 15 -1.39 17.97 -6.61
C ASN A 15 0.00 18.26 -7.17
N GLY A 16 0.71 19.24 -6.60
CA GLY A 16 2.07 19.59 -7.04
C GLY A 16 3.05 18.42 -6.87
N THR A 17 3.08 17.80 -5.69
CA THR A 17 4.00 16.68 -5.41
C THR A 17 3.66 15.41 -6.18
N ALA A 18 2.39 15.16 -6.49
CA ALA A 18 2.00 14.07 -7.37
C ALA A 18 2.58 14.28 -8.78
N LEU A 19 2.42 15.48 -9.35
CA LEU A 19 3.01 15.82 -10.66
C LEU A 19 4.55 15.77 -10.63
N ASP A 20 5.18 16.34 -9.60
CA ASP A 20 6.64 16.27 -9.41
C ASP A 20 7.13 14.80 -9.35
N THR A 21 6.33 13.89 -8.78
CA THR A 21 6.64 12.46 -8.74
C THR A 21 6.64 11.85 -10.14
N LEU A 22 5.62 12.16 -10.96
CA LEU A 22 5.53 11.70 -12.35
C LEU A 22 6.72 12.19 -13.17
N ASP A 23 7.03 13.49 -13.09
CA ASP A 23 8.15 14.10 -13.79
C ASP A 23 9.49 13.46 -13.39
N GLU A 24 9.66 13.12 -12.11
CA GLU A 24 10.89 12.50 -11.61
C GLU A 24 11.07 11.05 -12.10
N TYR A 25 9.98 10.28 -12.20
CA TYR A 25 10.00 8.97 -12.88
C TYR A 25 10.40 9.13 -14.35
N GLU A 26 9.79 10.06 -15.07
CA GLU A 26 10.08 10.31 -16.49
C GLU A 26 11.55 10.70 -16.74
N LYS A 27 12.13 11.55 -15.89
CA LYS A 27 13.56 11.94 -15.97
C LYS A 27 14.50 10.75 -15.86
N HIS A 28 14.12 9.73 -15.10
CA HIS A 28 14.93 8.52 -14.92
C HIS A 28 14.66 7.47 -16.02
N GLY A 29 13.81 7.79 -17.00
CA GLY A 29 13.43 6.85 -18.06
C GLY A 29 12.57 5.69 -17.57
N GLU A 30 11.90 5.86 -16.43
CA GLU A 30 11.13 4.81 -15.78
C GLU A 30 9.64 5.14 -15.86
N ALA A 31 8.83 4.11 -16.11
CA ALA A 31 7.39 4.24 -15.97
C ALA A 31 7.01 4.18 -14.49
N VAL A 32 5.97 4.94 -14.12
CA VAL A 32 5.35 4.81 -12.80
C VAL A 32 4.80 3.39 -12.67
N PRO A 33 5.20 2.62 -11.64
CA PRO A 33 4.71 1.27 -11.48
C PRO A 33 3.21 1.28 -11.18
N THR A 34 2.48 0.40 -11.84
CA THR A 34 1.08 0.15 -11.47
C THR A 34 1.03 -0.68 -10.18
N PRO A 35 -0.05 -0.59 -9.39
CA PRO A 35 -0.24 -1.45 -8.22
C PRO A 35 -0.23 -2.96 -8.53
N ASP A 36 -0.47 -3.32 -9.80
CA ASP A 36 -0.51 -4.71 -10.28
C ASP A 36 0.84 -5.18 -10.86
N SER A 37 1.86 -4.33 -10.89
CA SER A 37 3.17 -4.69 -11.43
C SER A 37 3.86 -5.72 -10.53
N LEU A 38 4.32 -6.82 -11.14
CA LEU A 38 5.16 -7.83 -10.49
C LEU A 38 6.66 -7.57 -10.70
N GLU A 39 6.99 -6.56 -11.48
CA GLU A 39 8.37 -6.16 -11.76
C GLU A 39 9.01 -5.50 -10.53
N LYS A 40 10.34 -5.56 -10.46
CA LYS A 40 11.09 -4.92 -9.38
C LYS A 40 10.72 -3.44 -9.30
N HIS A 41 10.38 -2.96 -8.10
CA HIS A 41 9.96 -1.58 -7.94
C HIS A 41 11.15 -0.65 -8.23
N PRO A 42 10.97 0.44 -8.99
CA PRO A 42 12.08 1.34 -9.32
C PRO A 42 12.84 1.85 -8.08
N LEU A 43 12.16 2.13 -6.98
CA LEU A 43 12.78 2.57 -5.71
C LEU A 43 13.72 1.55 -5.04
N ASP A 44 13.74 0.29 -5.51
CA ASP A 44 14.66 -0.76 -5.05
C ASP A 44 16.03 -0.70 -5.73
N ALA A 45 16.22 0.20 -6.70
CA ALA A 45 17.52 0.53 -7.27
C ALA A 45 18.33 1.45 -6.33
N GLN A 46 19.66 1.46 -6.48
CA GLN A 46 20.51 2.39 -5.73
C GLN A 46 20.35 3.83 -6.25
N ASP A 47 20.33 4.77 -5.30
CA ASP A 47 20.28 6.23 -5.46
C ASP A 47 19.02 6.84 -6.13
N LYS A 48 17.91 6.89 -5.37
CA LYS A 48 16.68 7.64 -5.71
C LYS A 48 16.23 8.55 -4.58
N LEU A 49 17.18 9.23 -3.94
CA LEU A 49 16.90 10.04 -2.76
C LEU A 49 15.88 11.15 -3.02
N LEU A 50 15.94 11.78 -4.20
CA LEU A 50 15.01 12.84 -4.57
C LEU A 50 13.58 12.31 -4.70
N LEU A 51 13.37 11.25 -5.48
CA LEU A 51 12.07 10.61 -5.63
C LEU A 51 11.48 10.16 -4.28
N LYS A 52 12.30 9.55 -3.41
CA LYS A 52 11.86 9.18 -2.04
C LYS A 52 11.41 10.39 -1.22
N LYS A 53 12.12 11.52 -1.31
CA LYS A 53 11.73 12.76 -0.62
C LYS A 53 10.41 13.33 -1.13
N ILE A 54 10.20 13.31 -2.45
CA ILE A 54 8.94 13.79 -3.06
C ILE A 54 7.77 12.92 -2.58
N ILE A 55 7.93 11.59 -2.63
CA ILE A 55 6.90 10.64 -2.17
C ILE A 55 6.61 10.82 -0.68
N SER A 56 7.62 10.92 0.19
CA SER A 56 7.38 11.14 1.64
C SER A 56 6.66 12.46 1.93
N LYS A 57 6.88 13.50 1.12
CA LYS A 57 6.13 14.76 1.23
C LYS A 57 4.66 14.57 0.83
N LEU A 58 4.40 13.82 -0.23
CA LEU A 58 3.04 13.45 -0.66
C LEU A 58 2.32 12.63 0.42
N GLU A 59 2.97 11.60 0.97
CA GLU A 59 2.45 10.77 2.07
C GLU A 59 2.06 11.63 3.27
N GLY A 60 2.96 12.51 3.72
CA GLY A 60 2.70 13.40 4.85
C GLY A 60 1.53 14.36 4.60
N ALA A 61 1.41 14.90 3.38
CA ALA A 61 0.31 15.79 3.02
C ALA A 61 -1.05 15.06 2.99
N CYS A 62 -1.09 13.84 2.45
CA CYS A 62 -2.29 12.99 2.44
C CYS A 62 -2.72 12.62 3.87
N GLU A 63 -1.77 12.19 4.72
CA GLU A 63 -2.04 11.85 6.11
C GLU A 63 -2.53 13.07 6.92
N GLN A 64 -1.93 14.24 6.69
CA GLN A 64 -2.36 15.48 7.34
C GLN A 64 -3.76 15.90 6.88
N LEU A 65 -4.09 15.76 5.59
CA LEU A 65 -5.42 16.04 5.06
C LEU A 65 -6.47 15.16 5.73
N TRP A 66 -6.21 13.86 5.81
CA TRP A 66 -7.07 12.90 6.52
C TRP A 66 -7.23 13.28 8.00
N GLY A 67 -6.11 13.56 8.69
CA GLY A 67 -6.12 13.96 10.10
C GLY A 67 -6.85 15.28 10.37
N THR A 68 -6.94 16.18 9.38
CA THR A 68 -7.64 17.46 9.50
C THR A 68 -9.15 17.32 9.32
N LEU A 69 -9.58 16.41 8.43
CA LEU A 69 -11.00 16.25 8.07
C LEU A 69 -11.72 15.19 8.90
N ALA A 70 -11.01 14.16 9.38
CA ALA A 70 -11.60 13.08 10.17
C ALA A 70 -11.88 13.51 11.62
N LEU A 71 -12.92 12.92 12.21
CA LEU A 71 -13.22 13.09 13.63
C LEU A 71 -12.05 12.56 14.48
N PRO A 72 -11.54 13.30 15.48
CA PRO A 72 -10.41 12.86 16.30
C PRO A 72 -10.61 11.46 16.92
N ALA A 73 -11.82 11.17 17.42
CA ALA A 73 -12.15 9.86 18.00
C ALA A 73 -12.05 8.72 16.98
N HIS A 74 -12.51 8.94 15.74
CA HIS A 74 -12.40 7.98 14.65
C HIS A 74 -10.93 7.73 14.29
N THR A 75 -10.14 8.80 14.20
CA THR A 75 -8.70 8.70 13.90
C THR A 75 -7.94 7.94 15.00
N ILE A 76 -8.23 8.22 16.29
CA ILE A 76 -7.65 7.49 17.42
C ILE A 76 -8.02 6.01 17.34
N MET A 77 -9.29 5.70 17.11
CA MET A 77 -9.76 4.32 17.06
C MET A 77 -9.11 3.54 15.90
N ASN A 78 -9.03 4.12 14.71
CA ASN A 78 -8.38 3.49 13.56
C ASN A 78 -6.90 3.19 13.80
N ARG A 79 -6.19 4.06 14.52
CA ARG A 79 -4.78 3.84 14.89
C ARG A 79 -4.62 2.81 16.00
N ALA A 80 -5.50 2.83 17.00
CA ALA A 80 -5.47 1.89 18.13
C ALA A 80 -5.86 0.47 17.73
N GLN A 81 -6.75 0.33 16.73
CA GLN A 81 -7.20 -0.94 16.18
C GLN A 81 -6.42 -1.34 14.92
N GLU A 82 -5.28 -0.70 14.64
CA GLU A 82 -4.43 -1.10 13.52
C GLU A 82 -3.73 -2.43 13.89
N PHE A 83 -4.08 -3.51 13.19
CA PHE A 83 -3.45 -4.82 13.35
C PHE A 83 -2.86 -5.38 12.05
N GLY A 84 -2.70 -4.52 11.03
CA GLY A 84 -2.09 -4.90 9.76
C GLY A 84 -0.67 -5.41 9.93
N TRP A 85 0.09 -4.88 10.89
CA TRP A 85 1.43 -5.38 11.22
C TRP A 85 1.43 -6.86 11.67
N ALA A 86 0.39 -7.31 12.37
CA ALA A 86 0.27 -8.71 12.79
C ALA A 86 -0.06 -9.60 11.60
N CYS A 87 -0.95 -9.14 10.72
CA CYS A 87 -1.24 -9.80 9.45
C CYS A 87 0.01 -9.92 8.56
N LEU A 88 0.82 -8.85 8.45
CA LEU A 88 2.08 -8.87 7.70
C LEU A 88 3.04 -9.94 8.25
N ARG A 89 3.17 -10.05 9.57
CA ARG A 89 3.99 -11.11 10.19
C ARG A 89 3.51 -12.50 9.80
N VAL A 90 2.19 -12.73 9.83
CA VAL A 90 1.59 -14.02 9.43
C VAL A 90 1.73 -14.28 7.94
N ALA A 91 1.81 -13.27 7.09
CA ALA A 91 2.06 -13.46 5.66
C ALA A 91 3.54 -13.70 5.34
N VAL A 92 4.46 -13.00 6.02
CA VAL A 92 5.91 -13.06 5.75
C VAL A 92 6.54 -14.36 6.28
N GLN A 93 6.26 -14.74 7.54
CA GLN A 93 6.93 -15.90 8.16
C GLN A 93 6.68 -17.22 7.40
N PRO A 94 5.45 -17.52 6.97
CA PRO A 94 5.13 -18.70 6.18
C PRO A 94 5.30 -18.48 4.67
N LYS A 95 5.82 -17.31 4.25
CA LYS A 95 6.17 -16.99 2.85
C LYS A 95 5.00 -17.03 1.87
N PHE A 96 3.92 -16.32 2.21
CA PHE A 96 2.73 -16.19 1.35
C PHE A 96 3.12 -15.61 -0.02
N ALA A 97 3.93 -14.55 -0.04
CA ALA A 97 4.37 -13.88 -1.27
C ALA A 97 5.20 -14.83 -2.16
N ASP A 98 6.22 -15.50 -1.60
CA ASP A 98 7.06 -16.46 -2.35
C ASP A 98 6.25 -17.62 -2.93
N THR A 99 5.19 -18.01 -2.23
CA THR A 99 4.26 -19.04 -2.71
C THR A 99 3.45 -18.51 -3.89
N LEU A 100 2.81 -17.36 -3.72
CA LEU A 100 2.00 -16.72 -4.77
C LEU A 100 2.81 -16.31 -6.00
N GLN A 101 4.11 -16.03 -5.87
CA GLN A 101 4.99 -15.72 -7.01
C GLN A 101 5.07 -16.90 -8.01
N LYS A 102 4.84 -18.13 -7.56
CA LYS A 102 4.75 -19.33 -8.41
C LYS A 102 3.40 -19.46 -9.13
N HIS A 103 2.42 -18.65 -8.73
CA HIS A 103 1.04 -18.67 -9.20
C HIS A 103 0.61 -17.25 -9.62
N PRO A 104 1.11 -16.72 -10.75
CA PRO A 104 0.85 -15.34 -11.17
C PRO A 104 -0.64 -15.05 -11.43
N ASP A 105 -1.42 -16.07 -11.81
CA ASP A 105 -2.88 -15.97 -11.97
C ASP A 105 -3.66 -16.04 -10.64
N GLY A 106 -2.94 -16.16 -9.53
CA GLY A 106 -3.48 -16.33 -8.18
C GLY A 106 -3.62 -17.80 -7.78
N LEU A 107 -3.90 -17.99 -6.48
CA LEU A 107 -4.07 -19.31 -5.88
C LEU A 107 -5.28 -19.28 -4.94
N HIS A 108 -6.16 -20.28 -5.04
CA HIS A 108 -7.29 -20.38 -4.12
C HIS A 108 -6.79 -20.52 -2.68
N VAL A 109 -7.39 -19.79 -1.74
CA VAL A 109 -6.91 -19.68 -0.36
C VAL A 109 -6.72 -21.04 0.32
N ASN A 110 -7.57 -22.03 0.03
CA ASN A 110 -7.41 -23.39 0.57
C ASN A 110 -6.15 -24.10 0.07
N ALA A 111 -5.73 -23.88 -1.18
CA ALA A 111 -4.49 -24.44 -1.72
C ALA A 111 -3.29 -23.70 -1.12
N LEU A 112 -3.32 -22.37 -1.12
CA LEU A 112 -2.29 -21.54 -0.48
C LEU A 112 -2.07 -21.94 0.98
N SER A 113 -3.17 -22.08 1.75
CA SER A 113 -3.16 -22.46 3.16
C SER A 113 -2.47 -23.80 3.43
N LYS A 114 -2.64 -24.77 2.52
CA LYS A 114 -1.95 -26.06 2.60
C LYS A 114 -0.44 -25.91 2.36
N GLU A 115 -0.05 -25.10 1.39
CA GLU A 115 1.36 -24.88 1.06
C GLU A 115 2.12 -24.12 2.15
N VAL A 116 1.49 -23.10 2.74
CA VAL A 116 2.08 -22.26 3.79
C VAL A 116 1.84 -22.79 5.21
N ASN A 117 1.14 -23.92 5.33
CA ASN A 117 0.79 -24.56 6.61
C ASN A 117 0.09 -23.63 7.61
N ILE A 118 -0.90 -22.85 7.14
CA ILE A 118 -1.75 -21.99 7.97
C ILE A 118 -3.21 -22.42 7.80
N HIS A 119 -3.98 -22.39 8.89
CA HIS A 119 -5.40 -22.76 8.83
C HIS A 119 -6.16 -21.86 7.83
N PRO A 120 -7.02 -22.41 6.94
CA PRO A 120 -7.66 -21.63 5.87
C PRO A 120 -8.44 -20.40 6.33
N VAL A 121 -9.15 -20.50 7.45
CA VAL A 121 -9.89 -19.36 8.04
C VAL A 121 -8.94 -18.21 8.39
N ASN A 122 -7.77 -18.52 8.94
CA ASN A 122 -6.79 -17.51 9.31
C ASN A 122 -6.18 -16.87 8.05
N SER A 123 -5.85 -17.69 7.03
CA SER A 123 -5.33 -17.20 5.76
C SER A 123 -6.31 -16.24 5.08
N VAL A 124 -7.60 -16.56 5.05
CA VAL A 124 -8.65 -15.67 4.51
C VAL A 124 -8.67 -14.33 5.23
N SER A 125 -8.75 -14.35 6.57
CA SER A 125 -8.81 -13.12 7.36
C SER A 125 -7.56 -12.25 7.19
N VAL A 126 -6.38 -12.86 7.19
CA VAL A 126 -5.10 -12.16 6.99
C VAL A 126 -5.03 -11.56 5.59
N LEU A 127 -5.30 -12.35 4.55
CA LEU A 127 -5.21 -11.87 3.17
C LEU A 127 -6.22 -10.77 2.87
N ARG A 128 -7.43 -10.82 3.44
CA ARG A 128 -8.42 -9.73 3.31
C ARG A 128 -7.93 -8.41 3.88
N VAL A 129 -7.35 -8.44 5.09
CA VAL A 129 -6.81 -7.23 5.74
C VAL A 129 -5.64 -6.66 4.92
N LEU A 130 -4.76 -7.52 4.42
CA LEU A 130 -3.62 -7.09 3.61
C LEU A 130 -4.02 -6.66 2.20
N ALA A 131 -5.11 -7.20 1.64
CA ALA A 131 -5.67 -6.75 0.37
C ALA A 131 -6.28 -5.35 0.50
N ALA A 132 -6.99 -5.07 1.59
CA ALA A 132 -7.47 -3.71 1.91
C ALA A 132 -6.34 -2.70 2.15
N LYS A 133 -5.10 -3.18 2.34
CA LYS A 133 -3.88 -2.37 2.49
C LYS A 133 -2.99 -2.41 1.24
N HIS A 134 -3.50 -2.94 0.12
CA HIS A 134 -2.78 -3.04 -1.15
C HIS A 134 -1.48 -3.87 -1.10
N CYS A 135 -1.33 -4.78 -0.13
CA CYS A 135 -0.18 -5.69 -0.07
C CYS A 135 -0.42 -6.99 -0.85
N PHE A 136 -1.68 -7.38 -1.04
CA PHE A 136 -2.11 -8.50 -1.89
C PHE A 136 -3.36 -8.08 -2.68
N ARG A 137 -3.77 -8.90 -3.64
CA ARG A 137 -5.00 -8.68 -4.41
C ARG A 137 -5.87 -9.93 -4.37
N GLU A 138 -7.18 -9.74 -4.20
CA GLU A 138 -8.15 -10.78 -4.50
C GLU A 138 -8.38 -10.80 -6.02
N GLY A 139 -7.99 -11.90 -6.67
CA GLY A 139 -8.34 -12.14 -8.08
C GLY A 139 -9.85 -12.25 -8.22
N ALA A 140 -10.41 -11.73 -9.31
CA ALA A 140 -11.83 -11.89 -9.59
C ALA A 140 -12.16 -13.39 -9.63
N ARG A 141 -13.19 -13.79 -8.89
CA ARG A 141 -13.83 -15.09 -9.09
C ARG A 141 -14.35 -15.05 -10.53
N LEU A 142 -13.79 -15.86 -11.44
CA LEU A 142 -14.46 -16.18 -12.70
C LEU A 142 -15.85 -16.72 -12.30
N LEU A 143 -16.86 -15.87 -12.43
CA LEU A 143 -18.26 -16.27 -12.47
C LEU A 143 -18.54 -16.87 -13.84
#